data_AF-A0A4Q8M8T0-F1
#
_entry.id   AF-A0A4Q8M8T0-F1
#
_cell.length_a   1.000
_cell.length_b   1.000
_cell.length_c   1.000
_cell.angle_alpha   90.00
_cell.angle_beta   90.00
_cell.angle_gamma   90.00
#
_symmetry.space_group_name_H-M   'P 1'
#
loop_
_entity.id
_entity.type
_entity.pdbx_description
1 polymer ?
#
loop_
_entity_poly.entity_id
_entity_poly.type
_entity_poly.pdbx_seq_one_letter_code
_entity_poly.pdbx_strand_id
1 'polypeptide(L)' 'MDQGTRIPKMFRWHTLKHHFIALVKDGEQELVVAKYWRRSRWEYVVIPTWLYLEAKAKGLA' A
#
# COMPACT_ATOMS: atom_id res chain seq x y z
N MET A 1 5.79 -22.64 -3.49
CA MET A 1 4.43 -22.21 -3.07
C MET A 1 4.54 -20.75 -2.69
N ASP A 2 4.13 -19.85 -3.58
CA ASP A 2 4.16 -18.42 -3.29
C ASP A 2 3.20 -18.13 -2.14
N GLN A 3 3.74 -17.75 -1.00
CA GLN A 3 2.96 -17.05 0.02
C GLN A 3 2.56 -15.71 -0.60
N GLY A 4 1.39 -15.68 -1.26
CA GLY A 4 0.82 -14.49 -1.89
C GLY A 4 0.99 -13.31 -0.95
N THR A 5 1.79 -12.33 -1.36
CA THR A 5 2.34 -11.36 -0.42
C THR A 5 1.23 -10.44 0.05
N ARG A 6 0.67 -10.75 1.21
CA ARG A 6 -0.52 -10.09 1.73
C ARG A 6 -0.17 -8.69 2.23
N ILE A 7 -0.83 -7.69 1.66
CA ILE A 7 -0.78 -6.32 2.17
C ILE A 7 -1.44 -6.28 3.55
N PRO A 8 -0.77 -5.76 4.59
CA PRO A 8 -1.38 -5.61 5.91
C PRO A 8 -2.56 -4.63 5.88
N LYS A 9 -3.56 -4.85 6.75
CA LYS A 9 -4.72 -3.96 6.88
C LYS A 9 -4.32 -2.52 7.24
N MET A 10 -3.22 -2.35 7.96
CA MET A 10 -2.56 -1.07 8.20
C MET A 10 -1.05 -1.22 7.99
N PHE A 11 -0.45 -0.27 7.29
CA PHE A 11 0.99 -0.26 7.00
C PHE A 11 1.53 1.16 7.07
N ARG A 12 2.85 1.33 7.20
CA ARG A 12 3.48 2.63 7.03
C ARG A 12 3.89 2.74 5.57
N TRP A 13 3.80 3.92 4.99
CA TRP A 13 4.35 4.15 3.65
C TRP A 13 4.85 5.57 3.62
N HIS A 14 6.12 5.75 3.27
CA HIS A 14 6.88 6.94 3.64
C HIS A 14 6.73 7.23 5.15
N THR A 15 6.37 8.47 5.52
CA THR A 15 6.25 8.90 6.92
C THR A 15 4.83 8.71 7.48
N LEU A 16 3.88 8.24 6.68
CA LEU A 16 2.46 8.24 7.02
C LEU A 16 1.92 6.83 7.27
N LYS A 17 0.97 6.73 8.21
CA LYS A 17 0.22 5.50 8.46
C LYS A 17 -0.95 5.40 7.50
N HIS A 18 -1.03 4.27 6.81
CA HIS A 18 -2.02 3.99 5.79
C HIS A 18 -2.94 2.86 6.23
N HIS A 19 -4.20 2.93 5.80
CA HIS A 19 -5.20 1.89 5.96
C HIS A 19 -5.51 1.30 4.58
N PHE A 20 -5.31 0.00 4.44
CA PHE A 20 -5.63 -0.73 3.23
C PHE A 20 -7.12 -0.67 2.93
N ILE A 21 -7.47 -0.39 1.68
CA ILE A 21 -8.85 -0.34 1.18
C ILE A 21 -9.10 -1.50 0.22
N ALA A 22 -8.28 -1.63 -0.82
CA ALA A 22 -8.49 -2.64 -1.86
C ALA A 22 -7.19 -2.97 -2.61
N LEU A 23 -7.18 -4.16 -3.23
CA LEU A 23 -6.31 -4.47 -4.34
C LEU A 23 -7.11 -4.30 -5.63
N VAL A 24 -6.57 -3.58 -6.59
CA VAL A 24 -7.17 -3.39 -7.91
C VAL A 24 -6.17 -3.79 -8.99
N LYS A 25 -6.67 -4.23 -10.15
CA LYS A 25 -5.86 -4.54 -11.32
C LYS A 25 -6.02 -3.44 -12.37
N ASP A 26 -4.91 -2.94 -12.87
CA ASP A 26 -4.83 -2.02 -14.00
C ASP A 26 -4.01 -2.68 -15.11
N GLY A 27 -4.71 -3.35 -16.03
CA GLY A 27 -4.09 -4.30 -16.95
C GLY A 27 -3.37 -5.44 -16.20
N GLU A 28 -2.08 -5.60 -16.48
CA GLU A 28 -1.21 -6.58 -15.80
C GLU A 28 -0.67 -6.09 -14.45
N GLN A 29 -0.90 -4.83 -14.09
CA GLN A 29 -0.37 -4.24 -12.87
C GLN A 29 -1.35 -4.39 -11.70
N GLU A 30 -0.90 -5.00 -10.60
CA GLU A 30 -1.62 -4.97 -9.33
C GLU A 30 -1.29 -3.69 -8.54
N LEU A 31 -2.32 -3.03 -8.03
CA LEU A 31 -2.25 -1.77 -7.31
C LEU A 31 -2.90 -1.91 -5.92
N VAL A 32 -2.29 -1.28 -4.93
CA VAL A 32 -2.81 -1.12 -3.57
C VAL A 32 -3.49 0.23 -3.47
N VAL A 33 -4.78 0.22 -3.15
CA VAL A 33 -5.52 1.44 -2.77
C VAL A 33 -5.53 1.54 -1.25
N ALA A 34 -5.06 2.67 -0.73
CA ALA A 34 -5.04 2.94 0.69
C ALA A 34 -5.46 4.37 1.00
N LYS A 35 -5.92 4.60 2.22
CA LYS A 35 -6.19 5.95 2.74
C LYS A 35 -5.27 6.29 3.91
N TYR A 36 -4.95 7.56 4.06
CA TYR A 36 -4.15 8.09 5.16
C TYR A 36 -4.71 9.44 5.60
N TRP A 37 -4.47 9.81 6.86
CA TRP A 37 -4.92 11.09 7.40
C TRP A 37 -3.81 12.13 7.22
N ARG A 38 -4.11 13.24 6.54
CA ARG A 38 -3.17 14.35 6.32
C ARG A 38 -3.94 15.66 6.25
N ARG A 39 -3.36 16.73 6.81
CA ARG A 39 -3.93 18.11 6.75
C ARG A 39 -5.43 18.13 7.11
N SER A 40 -5.77 17.45 8.20
CA SER A 40 -7.13 17.38 8.76
C SER A 40 -8.19 16.76 7.84
N ARG A 41 -7.80 15.91 6.89
CA ARG A 41 -8.72 15.14 6.04
C ARG A 41 -8.16 13.76 5.69
N TRP A 42 -9.04 12.86 5.25
CA TRP A 42 -8.63 11.62 4.62
C TRP A 42 -8.20 11.89 3.18
N GLU A 43 -7.01 11.41 2.83
CA GLU A 43 -6.51 11.37 1.45
C GLU A 43 -6.31 9.91 1.03
N TYR A 44 -6.32 9.67 -0.27
CA TYR A 44 -6.15 8.35 -0.86
C TYR A 44 -4.84 8.31 -1.65
N VAL A 45 -4.23 7.14 -1.69
CA VAL A 45 -3.07 6.85 -2.52
C VAL A 45 -3.27 5.50 -3.20
N VAL A 46 -2.75 5.41 -4.43
CA VAL A 46 -2.68 4.19 -5.20
C VAL A 46 -1.20 3.89 -5.41
N ILE A 47 -0.75 2.70 -5.00
CA ILE A 47 0.65 2.32 -4.99
C ILE A 47 0.78 1.01 -5.76
N PRO A 48 1.69 0.88 -6.74
CA PRO A 48 2.01 -0.42 -7.32
C PRO A 48 2.40 -1.43 -6.24
N THR A 49 1.83 -2.63 -6.28
CA THR A 49 2.09 -3.66 -5.26
C THR A 49 3.57 -3.95 -5.12
N TRP A 50 4.31 -4.06 -6.23
CA TRP A 50 5.76 -4.33 -6.21
C TRP A 50 6.53 -3.22 -5.48
N LEU A 51 6.16 -1.95 -5.65
CA LEU A 51 6.81 -0.83 -5.01
C LEU A 51 6.58 -0.86 -3.50
N TYR A 52 5.36 -1.21 -3.08
CA TYR A 52 5.07 -1.44 -1.66
C TYR A 52 5.96 -2.55 -1.06
N LEU A 53 6.06 -3.68 -1.75
CA LEU A 53 6.83 -4.83 -1.29
C LEU A 53 8.33 -4.54 -1.21
N GLU A 54 8.87 -3.82 -2.18
CA GLU A 54 10.27 -3.40 -2.18
C GLU A 54 10.59 -2.50 -0.98
N ALA A 55 9.76 -1.49 -0.70
CA ALA A 55 10.01 -0.62 0.44
C ALA A 55 9.78 -1.34 1.77
N LYS A 56 8.81 -2.27 1.85
CA LYS A 56 8.63 -3.13 3.03
C LYS A 56 9.86 -3.99 3.29
N ALA A 57 10.44 -4.60 2.24
CA ALA A 57 11.68 -5.38 2.36
C ALA A 57 12.87 -4.54 2.85
N LYS A 58 12.86 -3.24 2.53
CA LYS A 58 13.85 -2.25 2.99
C LYS A 58 13.52 -1.63 4.37
N GLY A 59 12.42 -2.02 5.01
CA GLY A 59 11.96 -1.43 6.27
C GLY A 59 11.44 0.01 6.16
N LEU A 60 11.11 0.44 4.94
CA LEU A 60 10.59 1.77 4.63
C LEU A 60 9.04 1.81 4.61
N ALA A 61 8.40 0.64 4.74
CA ALA A 61 6.95 0.48 4.77
C ALA A 61 6.48 -0.52 5.85
#